data_AF-A0A6A6AMT0-F1
#
_entry.id   AF-A0A6A6AMT0-F1
#
_cell.length_a   1.000
_cell.length_b   1.000
_cell.length_c   1.000
_cell.angle_alpha   90.00
_cell.angle_beta   90.00
_cell.angle_gamma   90.00
#
_symmetry.space_group_name_H-M   'P 1'
#
loop_
_entity.id
_entity.type
_entity.pdbx_description
1 polymer ?
#
loop_
_entity_poly.entity_id
_entity_poly.type
_entity_poly.pdbx_seq_one_letter_code
_entity_poly.pdbx_strand_id
1 'polypeptide(L)'
;MTLFTAGGGPRIWFNSTTGWGWSSDIVETYFSDTSAEALESAFMNVNVLTLTLNGCKFVATPDQSSASNSQLYNVTCTRSEAQEMNLTSYWDVFDVVASTCAFYPCVKNYHGSIDDGVFSETLVSETPAIRNQTESFPSYELFNTPCVVDGINYTADNASFVPGGNKTLVNGNNITVPQECYFYFPGMYVQALSKFVFDTLKGSCYQIGASTTPPFSAQSGPDDWNNVLCDQWWLTSLYNKGNATFDTIDANIEAVASAITNMMRRQGTSWDHSTDFVQGLVMRTTVCTQFNWVWLAFPFMLLALTTISLFMMGVKTLFDKQGIPIWKSSLLPLLLTGNGLGTIGAPNDMKSIEKKVDRAVVRLVQVAGAWEFVGELDNNKEEATASGNSAFTAKSARERTVYYTP
;
A
#
# COMPACT_ATOMS: atom_id res chain seq x y z
N MET A 1 18.03 47.22 0.34
CA MET A 1 18.07 45.92 -0.34
C MET A 1 18.88 46.05 -1.63
N THR A 2 20.16 45.71 -1.60
CA THR A 2 20.99 45.69 -2.82
C THR A 2 20.80 44.33 -3.48
N LEU A 3 19.95 44.26 -4.50
CA LEU A 3 19.67 43.06 -5.32
C LEU A 3 20.88 42.59 -6.17
N PHE A 4 22.07 43.18 -5.97
CA PHE A 4 23.27 42.90 -6.75
C PHE A 4 24.49 42.78 -5.84
N THR A 5 25.16 41.63 -5.91
CA THR A 5 26.62 41.56 -5.73
C THR A 5 27.25 42.01 -7.04
N ALA A 6 28.32 42.80 -6.99
CA ALA A 6 29.04 43.29 -8.17
C ALA A 6 29.33 42.14 -9.15
N GLY A 7 28.59 42.09 -10.27
CA GLY A 7 28.84 41.16 -11.39
C GLY A 7 27.81 40.05 -11.67
N GLY A 8 26.60 40.01 -11.09
CA GLY A 8 25.61 38.97 -11.43
C GLY A 8 24.17 39.45 -11.32
N GLY A 9 23.31 39.03 -12.26
CA GLY A 9 21.91 39.47 -12.41
C GLY A 9 20.97 39.13 -11.24
N PRO A 10 19.64 39.38 -11.37
CA PRO A 10 18.69 39.27 -10.27
C PRO A 10 18.72 37.87 -9.66
N ARG A 11 18.74 37.85 -8.32
CA ARG A 11 18.72 36.64 -7.52
C ARG A 11 17.42 36.61 -6.73
N ILE A 12 16.76 35.46 -6.77
CA ILE A 12 15.69 35.14 -5.81
C ILE A 12 16.36 34.84 -4.48
N TRP A 13 15.94 35.52 -3.41
CA TRP A 13 16.61 35.46 -2.12
C TRP A 13 15.70 34.85 -1.06
N PHE A 14 16.18 33.79 -0.44
CA PHE A 14 15.56 33.16 0.71
C PHE A 14 16.46 33.39 1.91
N ASN A 15 15.93 34.05 2.93
CA ASN A 15 16.63 34.18 4.20
C ASN A 15 15.67 33.96 5.33
N SER A 16 16.06 33.06 6.20
CA SER A 16 15.44 32.92 7.51
C SER A 16 16.23 33.76 8.49
N THR A 17 15.57 34.35 9.48
CA THR A 17 16.25 34.99 10.60
C THR A 17 15.99 34.15 11.82
N THR A 18 17.05 33.65 12.46
CA THR A 18 16.91 33.05 13.78
C THR A 18 16.77 34.20 14.78
N GLY A 19 15.87 34.07 15.77
CA GLY A 19 15.63 35.10 16.78
C GLY A 19 16.80 35.34 17.77
N TRP A 20 18.02 34.98 17.38
CA TRP A 20 19.20 34.84 18.24
C TRP A 20 20.44 35.61 17.72
N GLY A 21 20.33 36.38 16.63
CA GLY A 21 21.44 37.09 16.00
C GLY A 21 21.06 38.46 15.43
N TRP A 22 22.07 39.32 15.25
CA TRP A 22 21.98 40.78 14.99
C TRP A 22 21.48 41.17 13.58
N SER A 23 20.58 40.39 12.97
CA SER A 23 19.93 40.77 11.70
C SER A 23 18.52 41.33 11.96
N SER A 24 18.42 42.27 12.90
CA SER A 24 17.18 42.94 13.31
C SER A 24 16.55 43.82 12.23
N ASP A 25 17.29 44.17 11.17
CA ASP A 25 16.89 45.28 10.29
C ASP A 25 15.79 44.95 9.25
N ILE A 26 15.27 43.72 9.20
CA ILE A 26 14.22 43.32 8.24
C ILE A 26 12.92 42.90 8.93
N VAL A 27 12.94 42.56 10.23
CA VAL A 27 11.83 41.89 10.90
C VAL A 27 10.86 42.86 11.58
N GLU A 28 11.28 44.08 11.93
CA GLU A 28 10.50 44.92 12.86
C GLU A 28 9.48 45.88 12.22
N THR A 29 9.47 46.10 10.90
CA THR A 29 8.77 47.29 10.34
C THR A 29 7.47 47.07 9.56
N TYR A 30 7.02 45.85 9.22
CA TYR A 30 5.99 45.72 8.16
C TYR A 30 4.78 44.80 8.35
N PHE A 31 4.54 44.16 9.50
CA PHE A 31 3.37 43.27 9.63
C PHE A 31 2.50 43.59 10.86
N SER A 32 1.25 44.02 10.61
CA SER A 32 0.28 44.42 11.64
C SER A 32 -0.65 43.28 12.08
N ASP A 33 -0.74 43.12 13.40
CA ASP A 33 -1.91 42.90 14.27
C ASP A 33 -2.76 41.61 14.23
N THR A 34 -2.69 40.70 13.25
CA THR A 34 -3.47 39.43 13.33
C THR A 34 -2.64 38.16 13.53
N SER A 35 -1.31 38.25 13.46
CA SER A 35 -0.36 37.12 13.59
C SER A 35 0.45 37.13 14.89
N ALA A 36 0.12 38.02 15.83
CA ALA A 36 0.91 38.29 17.03
C ALA A 36 1.13 37.06 17.93
N GLU A 37 0.10 36.23 18.17
CA GLU A 37 0.22 35.06 19.05
C GLU A 37 1.14 33.97 18.46
N ALA A 38 1.02 33.69 17.15
CA ALA A 38 1.90 32.74 16.46
C ALA A 38 3.35 33.24 16.36
N LEU A 39 3.54 34.57 16.29
CA LEU A 39 4.85 35.20 16.31
C LEU A 39 5.51 35.14 17.70
N GLU A 40 4.75 35.27 18.79
CA GLU A 40 5.27 35.10 20.15
C GLU A 40 5.74 33.66 20.43
N SER A 41 5.03 32.68 19.86
CA SER A 41 5.40 31.26 19.91
C SER A 41 6.39 30.85 18.80
N ALA A 42 6.80 31.74 17.91
CA ALA A 42 7.73 31.40 16.84
C ALA A 42 9.14 31.15 17.38
N PHE A 43 9.79 30.08 16.89
CA PHE A 43 11.22 29.86 17.09
C PHE A 43 12.06 30.30 15.89
N MET A 44 11.43 30.49 14.73
CA MET A 44 12.10 30.92 13.50
C MET A 44 11.13 31.63 12.56
N ASN A 45 11.58 32.73 11.97
CA ASN A 45 10.88 33.43 10.91
C ASN A 45 11.60 33.20 9.58
N VAL A 46 10.83 32.91 8.53
CA VAL A 46 11.31 32.70 7.17
C VAL A 46 10.74 33.77 6.28
N ASN A 47 11.63 34.55 5.65
CA ASN A 47 11.24 35.52 4.66
C ASN A 47 11.47 34.93 3.27
N VAL A 48 10.41 34.90 2.49
CA VAL A 48 10.41 34.45 1.10
C VAL A 48 10.24 35.68 0.23
N LEU A 49 11.22 35.94 -0.63
CA LEU A 49 11.13 36.95 -1.68
C LEU A 49 11.33 36.27 -3.02
N THR A 50 10.28 36.19 -3.83
CA THR A 50 10.32 35.57 -5.16
C THR A 50 9.76 36.47 -6.24
N LEU A 51 10.34 36.34 -7.42
CA LEU A 51 9.78 36.94 -8.63
C LEU A 51 8.66 36.05 -9.15
N THR A 52 7.60 36.66 -9.68
CA THR A 52 6.47 35.96 -10.26
C THR A 52 5.98 36.66 -11.52
N LEU A 53 5.41 35.87 -12.42
CA LEU A 53 4.64 36.28 -13.59
C LEU A 53 3.15 36.14 -13.35
N ASN A 54 2.74 35.67 -12.17
CA ASN A 54 1.33 35.61 -11.83
C ASN A 54 0.75 37.03 -11.83
N GLY A 55 -0.40 37.21 -12.48
CA GLY A 55 -1.00 38.54 -12.69
C GLY A 55 -0.38 39.35 -13.83
N CYS A 56 0.69 38.88 -14.47
CA CYS A 56 1.28 39.53 -15.64
C CYS A 56 0.56 39.13 -16.94
N LYS A 57 0.42 40.09 -17.85
CA LYS A 57 -0.16 39.90 -19.18
C LYS A 57 0.95 39.86 -20.22
N PHE A 58 0.89 38.85 -21.09
CA PHE A 58 1.83 38.64 -22.19
C PHE A 58 1.13 38.95 -23.51
N VAL A 59 1.68 39.89 -24.27
CA VAL A 59 1.22 40.20 -25.63
C VAL A 59 2.33 39.84 -26.60
N ALA A 60 2.12 38.80 -27.41
CA ALA A 60 3.08 38.42 -28.45
C ALA A 60 3.22 39.56 -29.47
N THR A 61 4.45 40.02 -29.68
CA THR A 61 4.76 41.01 -30.72
C THR A 61 5.11 40.26 -32.02
N PRO A 62 4.49 40.59 -33.16
CA PRO A 62 4.83 39.97 -34.43
C PRO A 62 6.27 40.33 -34.80
N ASP A 63 7.14 39.31 -34.82
CA ASP A 63 8.54 39.46 -35.19
C ASP A 63 8.65 39.80 -36.69
N GLN A 64 9.31 40.91 -37.03
CA GLN A 64 9.56 41.31 -38.41
C GLN A 64 10.91 40.80 -38.94
N SER A 65 11.72 40.12 -38.12
CA SER A 65 13.05 39.64 -38.50
C SER A 65 13.14 38.11 -38.48
N SER A 66 12.91 37.50 -39.64
CA SER A 66 12.84 36.05 -39.89
C SER A 66 14.15 35.25 -39.72
N ALA A 67 15.04 35.59 -38.79
CA ALA A 67 16.34 34.92 -38.62
C ALA A 67 16.44 34.03 -37.37
N SER A 68 15.59 34.21 -36.37
CA SER A 68 15.49 33.32 -35.21
C SER A 68 14.02 33.02 -34.91
N ASN A 69 13.68 31.76 -34.65
CA ASN A 69 12.32 31.34 -34.24
C ASN A 69 11.94 31.83 -32.82
N SER A 70 12.45 32.98 -32.38
CA SER A 70 12.28 33.54 -31.05
C SER A 70 11.11 34.51 -31.05
N GLN A 71 9.95 34.05 -30.56
CA GLN A 71 8.78 34.92 -30.41
C GLN A 71 9.04 35.95 -29.31
N LEU A 72 8.97 37.23 -29.66
CA LEU A 72 9.11 38.33 -28.69
C LEU A 72 7.77 38.61 -28.01
N TYR A 73 7.82 38.92 -26.72
CA TYR A 73 6.65 39.28 -25.92
C TYR A 73 6.76 40.72 -25.42
N ASN A 74 5.62 41.37 -25.21
CA ASN A 74 5.50 42.56 -24.38
C ASN A 74 4.81 42.15 -23.08
N VAL A 75 5.55 42.21 -21.98
CA VAL A 75 5.07 41.78 -20.65
C VAL A 75 4.64 42.99 -19.85
N THR A 76 3.44 42.95 -19.29
CA THR A 76 2.91 44.00 -18.40
C THR A 76 2.37 43.38 -17.13
N CYS A 77 2.92 43.73 -15.99
CA CYS A 77 2.46 43.26 -14.68
C CYS A 77 1.67 44.36 -13.98
N THR A 78 0.44 44.06 -13.54
CA THR A 78 -0.35 44.99 -12.72
C THR A 78 0.18 44.99 -11.30
N ARG A 79 1.15 45.87 -11.01
CA ARG A 79 1.61 46.09 -9.64
C ARG A 79 0.52 46.79 -8.84
N SER A 80 0.06 46.20 -7.74
CA SER A 80 -1.00 46.79 -6.91
C SER A 80 -0.52 48.02 -6.13
N GLU A 81 0.77 48.17 -5.82
CA GLU A 81 1.26 49.26 -4.93
C GLU A 81 2.65 49.83 -5.26
N ALA A 82 3.28 49.46 -6.36
CA ALA A 82 4.66 49.89 -6.66
C ALA A 82 4.76 51.26 -7.36
N GLN A 83 3.83 52.17 -7.11
CA GLN A 83 3.96 53.56 -7.56
C GLN A 83 5.03 54.33 -6.79
N GLU A 84 5.52 53.79 -5.66
CA GLU A 84 6.51 54.44 -4.80
C GLU A 84 7.95 53.93 -4.95
N MET A 85 8.17 52.74 -5.50
CA MET A 85 9.53 52.25 -5.76
C MET A 85 9.93 52.68 -7.17
N ASN A 86 10.80 53.69 -7.26
CA ASN A 86 11.41 54.21 -8.49
C ASN A 86 12.39 53.18 -9.10
N LEU A 87 11.89 51.97 -9.37
CA LEU A 87 12.63 50.86 -9.94
C LEU A 87 12.83 51.12 -11.43
N THR A 88 14.03 50.79 -11.92
CA THR A 88 14.36 50.93 -13.34
C THR A 88 13.40 50.10 -14.21
N SER A 89 13.24 50.47 -15.49
CA SER A 89 12.39 49.80 -16.49
C SER A 89 12.63 48.29 -16.66
N TYR A 90 13.69 47.75 -16.05
CA TYR A 90 14.00 46.34 -15.99
C TYR A 90 13.04 45.55 -15.09
N TRP A 91 12.52 46.16 -14.02
CA TRP A 91 11.68 45.46 -13.05
C TRP A 91 10.21 45.39 -13.48
N ASP A 92 9.80 46.14 -14.52
CA ASP A 92 8.39 46.24 -14.96
C ASP A 92 7.88 44.98 -15.66
N VAL A 93 8.77 44.00 -15.83
CA VAL A 93 8.59 42.80 -16.66
C VAL A 93 8.26 41.56 -15.83
N PHE A 94 8.20 41.71 -14.51
CA PHE A 94 7.75 40.70 -13.56
C PHE A 94 7.18 41.37 -12.30
N ASP A 95 6.39 40.63 -11.55
CA ASP A 95 5.88 41.01 -10.24
C ASP A 95 6.71 40.36 -9.12
N VAL A 96 6.47 40.77 -7.89
CA VAL A 96 7.21 40.31 -6.71
C VAL A 96 6.24 39.83 -5.65
N VAL A 97 6.47 38.62 -5.15
CA VAL A 97 5.79 38.10 -3.97
C VAL A 97 6.78 38.11 -2.81
N ALA A 98 6.46 38.87 -1.77
CA ALA A 98 7.19 38.90 -0.52
C ALA A 98 6.27 38.41 0.59
N SER A 99 6.66 37.33 1.27
CA SER A 99 5.92 36.80 2.41
C SER A 99 6.85 36.45 3.57
N THR A 100 6.29 36.49 4.77
CA THR A 100 6.95 36.04 5.99
C THR A 100 6.14 34.91 6.59
N CYS A 101 6.78 33.78 6.82
CA CYS A 101 6.20 32.62 7.48
C CYS A 101 6.91 32.39 8.82
N ALA A 102 6.20 31.87 9.82
CA ALA A 102 6.76 31.57 11.12
C ALA A 102 6.63 30.07 11.43
N PHE A 103 7.71 29.46 11.91
CA PHE A 103 7.66 28.12 12.50
C PHE A 103 7.53 28.27 14.01
N TYR A 104 6.50 27.64 14.57
CA TYR A 104 6.22 27.56 15.99
C TYR A 104 5.82 26.13 16.36
N PRO A 105 6.15 25.65 17.57
CA PRO A 105 5.67 24.37 18.04
C PRO A 105 4.22 24.49 18.49
N CYS A 106 3.44 23.45 18.23
CA CYS A 106 2.04 23.35 18.63
C CYS A 106 1.69 21.89 18.93
N VAL A 107 0.61 21.69 19.67
CA VAL A 107 -0.03 20.37 19.80
C VAL A 107 -1.26 20.34 18.93
N LYS A 108 -1.36 19.29 18.12
CA LYS A 108 -2.49 19.01 17.25
C LYS A 108 -3.24 17.80 17.78
N ASN A 109 -4.52 17.99 18.08
CA ASN A 109 -5.43 16.92 18.49
C ASN A 109 -6.08 16.35 17.24
N TYR A 110 -5.98 15.03 17.06
CA TYR A 110 -6.53 14.33 15.90
C TYR A 110 -7.63 13.35 16.31
N HIS A 111 -8.65 13.25 15.49
CA HIS A 111 -9.60 12.15 15.51
C HIS A 111 -9.17 11.10 14.49
N GLY A 112 -8.71 9.97 14.99
CA GLY A 112 -8.32 8.81 14.18
C GLY A 112 -9.50 7.86 13.99
N SER A 113 -9.71 7.40 12.75
CA SER A 113 -10.69 6.38 12.42
C SER A 113 -10.09 5.33 11.49
N ILE A 114 -10.52 4.08 11.61
CA ILE A 114 -10.12 3.00 10.71
C ILE A 114 -11.37 2.55 9.96
N ASP A 115 -11.36 2.74 8.64
CA ASP A 115 -12.43 2.29 7.74
C ASP A 115 -11.83 1.35 6.70
N ASP A 116 -12.43 0.17 6.54
CA ASP A 116 -11.94 -0.91 5.65
C ASP A 116 -10.43 -1.23 5.78
N GLY A 117 -9.87 -1.09 7.00
CA GLY A 117 -8.45 -1.32 7.26
C GLY A 117 -7.53 -0.16 6.87
N VAL A 118 -8.08 0.96 6.43
CA VAL A 118 -7.37 2.21 6.16
C VAL A 118 -7.52 3.14 7.36
N PHE A 119 -6.38 3.50 7.97
CA PHE A 119 -6.35 4.50 9.03
C PHE A 119 -6.40 5.91 8.43
N SER A 120 -7.30 6.74 8.95
CA SER A 120 -7.44 8.15 8.59
C SER A 120 -7.46 9.01 9.85
N GLU A 121 -6.76 10.15 9.81
CA GLU A 121 -6.77 11.14 10.89
C GLU A 121 -7.40 12.43 10.38
N THR A 122 -8.19 13.07 11.24
CA THR A 122 -8.77 14.40 10.99
C THR A 122 -8.36 15.34 12.10
N LEU A 123 -7.90 16.54 11.76
CA LEU A 123 -7.51 17.54 12.75
C LEU A 123 -8.75 18.06 13.47
N VAL A 124 -8.74 18.00 14.80
CA VAL A 124 -9.83 18.48 15.67
C VAL A 124 -9.50 19.85 16.23
N SER A 125 -8.28 20.02 16.75
CA SER A 125 -7.83 21.29 17.30
C SER A 125 -6.32 21.43 17.23
N GLU A 126 -5.84 22.66 17.31
CA GLU A 126 -4.43 23.02 17.33
C GLU A 126 -4.20 24.08 18.40
N THR A 127 -3.14 23.94 19.18
CA THR A 127 -2.82 24.89 20.26
C THR A 127 -1.32 25.18 20.24
N PRO A 128 -0.91 26.44 20.02
CA PRO A 128 0.50 26.85 20.07
C PRO A 128 1.09 26.61 21.44
N ALA A 129 2.34 26.14 21.50
CA ALA A 129 3.07 26.03 22.76
C ALA A 129 3.62 27.39 23.20
N ILE A 130 3.74 27.59 24.51
CA ILE A 130 4.17 28.85 25.12
C ILE A 130 5.69 28.83 25.25
N ARG A 131 6.34 29.93 24.89
CA ARG A 131 7.80 30.08 24.98
C ARG A 131 8.21 30.43 26.42
N ASN A 132 9.05 29.60 27.03
CA ASN A 132 9.62 29.85 28.34
C ASN A 132 10.99 30.55 28.19
N GLN A 133 11.06 31.85 28.49
CA GLN A 133 12.27 32.67 28.34
C GLN A 133 13.23 32.63 29.54
N THR A 134 12.92 31.85 30.58
CA THR A 134 13.73 31.85 31.81
C THR A 134 15.04 31.05 31.69
N GLU A 135 15.16 30.23 30.65
CA GLU A 135 16.33 29.37 30.39
C GLU A 135 17.34 30.02 29.43
N SER A 136 18.61 29.63 29.52
CA SER A 136 19.66 30.05 28.56
C SER A 136 19.31 29.73 27.11
N PHE A 137 18.52 28.66 26.90
CA PHE A 137 17.89 28.34 25.62
C PHE A 137 16.39 28.20 25.89
N PRO A 138 15.54 29.10 25.37
CA PRO A 138 14.10 29.03 25.58
C PRO A 138 13.51 27.72 25.11
N SER A 139 12.87 27.04 26.04
CA SER A 139 12.06 25.88 25.80
C SER A 139 10.62 26.28 25.46
N TYR A 140 9.85 25.32 24.97
CA TYR A 140 8.41 25.49 24.78
C TYR A 140 7.66 24.48 25.62
N GLU A 141 6.59 24.95 26.25
CA GLU A 141 5.78 24.17 27.16
C GLU A 141 4.32 24.31 26.74
N LEU A 142 3.58 23.22 26.86
CA LEU A 142 2.14 23.25 26.68
C LEU A 142 1.43 22.25 27.58
N PHE A 143 0.37 22.73 28.23
CA PHE A 143 -0.67 21.87 28.80
C PHE A 143 -1.78 21.67 27.77
N ASN A 144 -1.89 20.46 27.21
CA ASN A 144 -2.98 20.14 26.29
C ASN A 144 -4.26 19.92 27.10
N THR A 145 -5.29 20.72 26.84
CA THR A 145 -6.55 20.68 27.61
C THR A 145 -7.76 20.74 26.68
N PRO A 146 -8.84 19.96 26.93
CA PRO A 146 -9.00 18.97 28.00
C PRO A 146 -8.13 17.72 27.79
N CYS A 147 -7.61 17.14 28.87
CA CYS A 147 -6.81 15.92 28.83
C CYS A 147 -7.42 14.85 29.75
N VAL A 148 -7.55 13.62 29.27
CA VAL A 148 -8.16 12.53 30.02
C VAL A 148 -7.07 11.56 30.47
N VAL A 149 -6.87 11.45 31.79
CA VAL A 149 -5.95 10.48 32.40
C VAL A 149 -6.75 9.64 33.41
N ASP A 150 -6.69 8.32 33.27
CA ASP A 150 -7.44 7.36 34.10
C ASP A 150 -8.95 7.64 34.19
N GLY A 151 -9.55 8.15 33.10
CA GLY A 151 -10.97 8.50 33.05
C GLY A 151 -11.34 9.82 33.76
N ILE A 152 -10.36 10.52 34.33
CA ILE A 152 -10.52 11.85 34.91
C ILE A 152 -10.17 12.89 33.84
N ASN A 153 -11.10 13.81 33.59
CA ASN A 153 -10.89 14.91 32.65
C ASN A 153 -10.21 16.08 33.38
N TYR A 154 -8.98 16.39 32.98
CA TYR A 154 -8.19 17.50 33.48
C TYR A 154 -8.34 18.74 32.59
N THR A 155 -8.84 19.80 33.19
CA THR A 155 -8.92 21.17 32.66
C THR A 155 -8.02 22.10 33.46
N ALA A 156 -7.88 23.35 33.03
CA ALA A 156 -7.11 24.35 33.78
C ALA A 156 -7.60 24.52 35.24
N ASP A 157 -8.88 24.26 35.51
CA ASP A 157 -9.50 24.43 36.83
C ASP A 157 -9.15 23.34 37.84
N ASN A 158 -8.91 22.10 37.37
CA ASN A 158 -8.69 20.95 38.26
C ASN A 158 -7.31 20.29 38.10
N ALA A 159 -6.50 20.69 37.12
CA ALA A 159 -5.17 20.14 36.91
C ALA A 159 -4.29 20.26 38.17
N SER A 160 -4.43 21.35 38.92
CA SER A 160 -3.64 21.61 40.13
C SER A 160 -3.83 20.59 41.27
N PHE A 161 -4.86 19.73 41.21
CA PHE A 161 -5.11 18.69 42.21
C PHE A 161 -4.27 17.42 42.01
N VAL A 162 -3.47 17.35 40.94
CA VAL A 162 -2.67 16.17 40.61
C VAL A 162 -1.45 16.05 41.54
N PRO A 163 -1.28 14.94 42.26
CA PRO A 163 -0.07 14.69 43.04
C PRO A 163 1.12 14.37 42.12
N GLY A 164 2.21 15.14 42.21
CA GLY A 164 3.47 14.83 41.52
C GLY A 164 3.55 15.24 40.04
N GLY A 165 2.65 16.12 39.58
CA GLY A 165 2.66 16.63 38.21
C GLY A 165 3.77 17.66 37.91
N ASN A 166 3.91 18.00 36.63
CA ASN A 166 4.81 19.06 36.17
C ASN A 166 4.18 20.43 36.36
N LYS A 167 4.98 21.47 36.60
CA LYS A 167 4.49 22.84 36.74
C LYS A 167 4.63 23.56 35.41
N THR A 168 3.57 24.23 34.96
CA THR A 168 3.61 25.07 33.77
C THR A 168 2.70 26.29 33.91
N LEU A 169 2.90 27.28 33.06
CA LEU A 169 2.15 28.53 33.04
C LEU A 169 0.92 28.37 32.15
N VAL A 170 -0.27 28.47 32.75
CA VAL A 170 -1.54 28.52 32.02
C VAL A 170 -2.27 29.79 32.44
N ASN A 171 -2.57 30.68 31.47
CA ASN A 171 -3.18 31.98 31.70
C ASN A 171 -2.43 32.84 32.75
N GLY A 172 -1.10 32.76 32.76
CA GLY A 172 -0.24 33.49 33.71
C GLY A 172 -0.16 32.89 35.12
N ASN A 173 -0.85 31.78 35.40
CA ASN A 173 -0.79 31.09 36.67
C ASN A 173 0.07 29.83 36.57
N ASN A 174 0.93 29.61 37.57
CA ASN A 174 1.67 28.36 37.72
C ASN A 174 0.73 27.26 38.24
N ILE A 175 0.37 26.32 37.38
CA ILE A 175 -0.44 25.16 37.73
C ILE A 175 0.37 23.88 37.64
N THR A 176 0.04 22.91 38.49
CA THR A 176 0.57 21.53 38.37
C THR A 176 -0.32 20.77 37.40
N VAL A 177 0.25 20.02 36.45
CA VAL A 177 -0.50 19.27 35.42
C VAL A 177 -0.06 17.80 35.39
N PRO A 178 -0.94 16.86 34.99
CA PRO A 178 -0.53 15.47 34.77
C PRO A 178 0.61 15.39 33.76
N GLN A 179 1.54 14.45 33.97
CA GLN A 179 2.73 14.31 33.11
C GLN A 179 2.35 13.91 31.67
N GLU A 180 1.28 13.14 31.53
CA GLU A 180 0.72 12.66 30.26
C GLU A 180 0.10 13.79 29.41
N CYS A 181 -0.26 14.90 30.05
CA CYS A 181 -0.90 16.05 29.41
C CYS A 181 0.09 17.21 29.16
N TYR A 182 1.35 17.03 29.56
CA TYR A 182 2.38 18.05 29.52
C TYR A 182 3.35 17.77 28.38
N PHE A 183 3.39 18.70 27.43
CA PHE A 183 4.30 18.66 26.30
C PHE A 183 5.45 19.62 26.54
N TYR A 184 6.66 19.10 26.43
CA TYR A 184 7.89 19.85 26.62
C TYR A 184 8.77 19.76 25.38
N PHE A 185 9.21 20.92 24.91
CA PHE A 185 10.13 21.03 23.80
C PHE A 185 11.43 21.69 24.26
N PRO A 186 12.50 20.91 24.51
CA PRO A 186 13.73 21.43 25.09
C PRO A 186 14.37 22.52 24.23
N GLY A 187 14.84 23.61 24.85
CA GLY A 187 15.42 24.74 24.12
C GLY A 187 16.65 24.39 23.28
N MET A 188 17.48 23.43 23.73
CA MET A 188 18.60 22.94 22.91
C MET A 188 18.13 22.25 21.62
N TYR A 189 17.02 21.50 21.68
CA TYR A 189 16.45 20.89 20.49
C TYR A 189 15.90 21.96 19.55
N VAL A 190 15.18 22.96 20.08
CA VAL A 190 14.67 24.09 19.29
C VAL A 190 15.81 24.81 18.59
N GLN A 191 16.92 25.05 19.26
CA GLN A 191 18.08 25.70 18.66
C GLN A 191 18.68 24.85 17.54
N ALA A 192 18.86 23.55 17.77
CA ALA A 192 19.38 22.63 16.78
C ALA A 192 18.45 22.53 15.55
N LEU A 193 17.14 22.45 15.78
CA LEU A 193 16.12 22.45 14.73
C LEU A 193 16.12 23.77 13.97
N SER A 194 16.12 24.90 14.66
CA SER A 194 16.17 26.24 14.05
C SER A 194 17.39 26.37 13.15
N LYS A 195 18.57 25.95 13.63
CA LYS A 195 19.80 25.92 12.83
C LYS A 195 19.68 25.00 11.62
N PHE A 196 19.17 23.79 11.81
CA PHE A 196 18.99 22.82 10.73
C PHE A 196 18.05 23.36 9.65
N VAL A 197 16.90 23.90 10.04
CA VAL A 197 15.91 24.47 9.10
C VAL A 197 16.49 25.70 8.42
N PHE A 198 17.16 26.60 9.15
CA PHE A 198 17.86 27.75 8.56
C PHE A 198 18.88 27.31 7.51
N ASP A 199 19.74 26.35 7.84
CA ASP A 199 20.77 25.85 6.93
C ASP A 199 20.20 25.07 5.74
N THR A 200 19.01 24.49 5.90
CA THR A 200 18.30 23.74 4.85
C THR A 200 17.52 24.67 3.91
N LEU A 201 16.89 25.71 4.46
CA LEU A 201 16.05 26.67 3.74
C LEU A 201 16.81 27.89 3.20
N LYS A 202 18.14 27.92 3.31
CA LYS A 202 18.94 28.93 2.61
C LYS A 202 19.19 28.47 1.17
N GLY A 203 19.04 29.39 0.24
CA GLY A 203 19.40 29.15 -1.15
C GLY A 203 18.97 30.27 -2.06
N SER A 204 19.28 30.11 -3.34
CA SER A 204 19.03 31.08 -4.38
C SER A 204 18.83 30.42 -5.73
N CYS A 205 18.03 31.07 -6.57
CA CYS A 205 17.87 30.70 -7.97
C CYS A 205 18.52 31.74 -8.87
N TYR A 206 19.11 31.26 -9.96
CA TYR A 206 19.73 32.05 -11.01
C TYR A 206 19.40 31.46 -12.39
N GLN A 207 19.33 32.29 -13.42
CA GLN A 207 19.09 31.82 -14.78
C GLN A 207 20.41 31.38 -15.44
N ILE A 208 20.39 30.29 -16.21
CA ILE A 208 21.51 29.90 -17.07
C ILE A 208 21.36 30.53 -18.46
N GLY A 209 22.42 31.17 -18.97
CA GLY A 209 22.52 31.62 -20.37
C GLY A 209 22.64 33.13 -20.61
N ALA A 210 22.51 33.96 -19.58
CA ALA A 210 22.56 35.42 -19.72
C ALA A 210 24.00 35.96 -19.66
N SER A 211 24.82 35.74 -20.69
CA SER A 211 26.18 36.32 -20.78
C SER A 211 26.22 37.73 -21.38
N THR A 212 25.12 38.22 -21.98
CA THR A 212 25.10 39.56 -22.63
C THR A 212 23.78 40.33 -22.52
N THR A 213 22.69 39.73 -22.02
CA THR A 213 21.39 40.39 -21.82
C THR A 213 20.92 40.25 -20.37
N PRO A 214 20.21 41.24 -19.80
CA PRO A 214 19.66 41.15 -18.46
C PRO A 214 18.76 39.89 -18.31
N PRO A 215 18.88 39.08 -17.23
CA PRO A 215 18.28 37.73 -17.10
C PRO A 215 16.75 37.62 -17.18
N PHE A 216 16.03 38.73 -17.30
CA PHE A 216 14.58 38.78 -17.39
C PHE A 216 14.27 40.04 -18.18
N SER A 217 14.31 39.98 -19.50
CA SER A 217 14.03 41.16 -20.32
C SER A 217 12.52 41.28 -20.51
N ALA A 218 12.04 42.48 -20.88
CA ALA A 218 10.63 42.68 -21.27
C ALA A 218 10.19 41.77 -22.43
N GLN A 219 11.15 41.13 -23.10
CA GLN A 219 11.00 40.32 -24.29
C GLN A 219 11.11 38.82 -24.01
N SER A 220 11.51 38.40 -22.80
CA SER A 220 11.57 36.98 -22.44
C SER A 220 10.17 36.39 -22.37
N GLY A 221 10.00 35.22 -22.98
CA GLY A 221 8.74 34.50 -22.97
C GLY A 221 8.49 33.79 -21.64
N PRO A 222 7.26 33.29 -21.41
CA PRO A 222 6.95 32.45 -20.25
C PRO A 222 7.88 31.23 -20.16
N ASP A 223 8.31 30.70 -21.30
CA ASP A 223 9.16 29.51 -21.37
C ASP A 223 10.60 29.74 -20.85
N ASP A 224 11.09 30.99 -20.86
CA ASP A 224 12.43 31.32 -20.34
C ASP A 224 12.51 31.16 -18.82
N TRP A 225 11.37 31.23 -18.13
CA TRP A 225 11.26 31.01 -16.69
C TRP A 225 11.42 29.54 -16.30
N ASN A 226 11.39 28.61 -17.28
CA ASN A 226 11.78 27.21 -17.08
C ASN A 226 13.30 27.00 -17.01
N ASN A 227 14.11 27.98 -17.47
CA ASN A 227 15.58 27.89 -17.50
C ASN A 227 16.25 28.46 -16.24
N VAL A 228 15.46 28.65 -15.18
CA VAL A 228 15.96 29.04 -13.85
C VAL A 228 16.48 27.81 -13.13
N LEU A 229 17.74 27.87 -12.71
CA LEU A 229 18.36 26.87 -11.87
C LEU A 229 18.46 27.37 -10.43
N CYS A 230 18.01 26.52 -9.53
CA CYS A 230 18.13 26.76 -8.11
C CYS A 230 19.26 25.91 -7.54
N ASP A 231 20.00 26.47 -6.57
CA ASP A 231 21.03 25.73 -5.83
C ASP A 231 20.43 24.61 -4.96
N GLN A 232 19.19 24.77 -4.51
CA GLN A 232 18.43 23.77 -3.77
C GLN A 232 17.21 23.26 -4.56
N TRP A 233 16.95 21.96 -4.45
CA TRP A 233 15.87 21.29 -5.17
C TRP A 233 14.46 21.77 -4.76
N TRP A 234 14.30 22.18 -3.51
CA TRP A 234 13.02 22.62 -2.94
C TRP A 234 12.60 24.03 -3.38
N LEU A 235 13.58 24.87 -3.77
CA LEU A 235 13.32 26.24 -4.25
C LEU A 235 12.50 26.28 -5.53
N THR A 236 12.66 25.27 -6.40
CA THR A 236 11.90 25.14 -7.64
C THR A 236 10.39 25.09 -7.37
N SER A 237 9.98 24.49 -6.26
CA SER A 237 8.56 24.41 -5.84
C SER A 237 8.02 25.76 -5.36
N LEU A 238 8.83 26.54 -4.63
CA LEU A 238 8.46 27.88 -4.15
C LEU A 238 8.39 28.90 -5.29
N TYR A 239 9.35 28.86 -6.21
CA TYR A 239 9.36 29.70 -7.39
C TYR A 239 8.29 29.30 -8.41
N ASN A 240 7.87 28.02 -8.41
CA ASN A 240 6.79 27.47 -9.23
C ASN A 240 6.88 27.87 -10.72
N LYS A 241 8.08 27.81 -11.30
CA LYS A 241 8.35 28.20 -12.71
C LYS A 241 7.92 29.64 -13.03
N GLY A 242 8.04 30.55 -12.07
CA GLY A 242 7.58 31.92 -12.21
C GLY A 242 6.11 32.14 -11.94
N ASN A 243 5.38 31.14 -11.43
CA ASN A 243 3.96 31.30 -11.07
C ASN A 243 3.74 31.18 -9.56
N ALA A 244 4.60 31.83 -8.78
CA ALA A 244 4.50 31.87 -7.34
C ALA A 244 3.34 32.79 -6.89
N THR A 245 2.57 32.32 -5.92
CA THR A 245 1.53 33.06 -5.19
C THR A 245 1.69 32.85 -3.68
N PHE A 246 1.02 33.68 -2.88
CA PHE A 246 0.92 33.45 -1.44
C PHE A 246 0.44 32.04 -1.10
N ASP A 247 -0.62 31.54 -1.75
CA ASP A 247 -1.13 30.18 -1.53
C ASP A 247 -0.10 29.09 -1.84
N THR A 248 0.64 29.23 -2.94
CA THR A 248 1.68 28.24 -3.28
C THR A 248 2.84 28.27 -2.29
N ILE A 249 3.21 29.45 -1.79
CA ILE A 249 4.28 29.59 -0.79
C ILE A 249 3.81 28.99 0.55
N ASP A 250 2.59 29.31 0.97
CA ASP A 250 1.97 28.79 2.19
C ASP A 250 1.92 27.26 2.16
N ALA A 251 1.38 26.67 1.10
CA ALA A 251 1.32 25.21 0.94
C ALA A 251 2.71 24.54 0.97
N ASN A 252 3.74 25.18 0.40
CA ASN A 252 5.11 24.66 0.44
C ASN A 252 5.69 24.69 1.87
N ILE A 253 5.49 25.79 2.60
CA ILE A 253 5.98 25.92 3.98
C ILE A 253 5.18 25.01 4.93
N GLU A 254 3.87 24.86 4.73
CA GLU A 254 3.02 23.92 5.45
C GLU A 254 3.45 22.47 5.21
N ALA A 255 3.86 22.12 3.99
CA ALA A 255 4.40 20.79 3.69
C ALA A 255 5.72 20.53 4.46
N VAL A 256 6.58 21.55 4.59
CA VAL A 256 7.80 21.46 5.42
C VAL A 256 7.44 21.28 6.90
N ALA A 257 6.51 22.07 7.43
CA ALA A 257 6.04 21.95 8.82
C ALA A 257 5.44 20.57 9.08
N SER A 258 4.67 20.04 8.14
CA SER A 258 4.08 18.70 8.20
C SER A 258 5.15 17.60 8.18
N ALA A 259 6.19 17.73 7.35
CA ALA A 259 7.29 16.78 7.31
C ALA A 259 8.07 16.75 8.64
N ILE A 260 8.35 17.92 9.22
CA ILE A 260 8.98 18.05 10.54
C ILE A 260 8.10 17.40 11.61
N THR A 261 6.80 17.68 11.60
CA THR A 261 5.81 17.11 12.54
C THR A 261 5.76 15.59 12.44
N ASN A 262 5.73 15.04 11.22
CA ASN A 262 5.72 13.58 11.00
C ASN A 262 7.00 12.91 11.52
N MET A 263 8.15 13.58 11.39
CA MET A 263 9.41 13.08 11.92
C MET A 263 9.42 13.11 13.46
N MET A 264 8.93 14.20 14.06
CA MET A 264 8.74 14.30 15.51
C MET A 264 7.81 13.22 16.04
N ARG A 265 6.69 12.94 15.37
CA ARG A 265 5.75 11.86 15.75
C ARG A 265 6.39 10.47 15.67
N ARG A 266 7.31 10.25 14.74
CA ARG A 266 7.99 8.95 14.56
C ARG A 266 9.13 8.71 15.55
N GLN A 267 9.83 9.76 15.96
CA GLN A 267 10.99 9.68 16.85
C GLN A 267 10.68 10.11 18.28
N GLY A 268 9.49 10.67 18.51
CA GLY A 268 9.04 11.13 19.81
C GLY A 268 9.08 10.01 20.84
N THR A 269 9.44 10.39 22.05
CA THR A 269 9.43 9.51 23.21
C THR A 269 8.41 10.02 24.21
N SER A 270 7.88 9.11 25.04
CA SER A 270 7.05 9.49 26.18
C SER A 270 7.90 10.20 27.25
N TRP A 271 7.25 10.67 28.30
CA TRP A 271 7.88 11.36 29.43
C TRP A 271 8.96 10.51 30.12
N ASP A 272 8.88 9.18 30.03
CA ASP A 272 9.83 8.20 30.59
C ASP A 272 10.96 7.81 29.61
N HIS A 273 11.06 8.52 28.47
CA HIS A 273 11.97 8.22 27.35
C HIS A 273 11.71 6.90 26.63
N SER A 274 10.59 6.22 26.90
CA SER A 274 10.18 5.04 26.14
C SER A 274 9.54 5.44 24.80
N THR A 275 9.50 4.50 23.86
CA THR A 275 8.72 4.67 22.62
C THR A 275 7.24 4.62 22.96
N ASP A 276 6.52 5.71 22.68
CA ASP A 276 5.09 5.78 22.97
C ASP A 276 4.26 5.30 21.77
N PHE A 277 3.13 4.64 22.06
CA PHE A 277 2.19 4.16 21.06
C PHE A 277 0.78 4.60 21.44
N VAL A 278 0.11 5.30 20.53
CA VAL A 278 -1.30 5.65 20.70
C VAL A 278 -2.14 4.37 20.58
N GLN A 279 -2.75 3.97 21.70
CA GLN A 279 -3.66 2.83 21.74
C GLN A 279 -5.10 3.30 21.52
N GLY A 280 -5.84 2.57 20.69
CA GLY A 280 -7.24 2.85 20.41
C GLY A 280 -8.04 1.56 20.26
N LEU A 281 -9.34 1.64 20.52
CA LEU A 281 -10.26 0.52 20.28
C LEU A 281 -10.58 0.46 18.79
N VAL A 282 -10.15 -0.61 18.13
CA VAL A 282 -10.44 -0.85 16.71
C VAL A 282 -11.54 -1.90 16.60
N MET A 283 -12.69 -1.50 16.05
CA MET A 283 -13.79 -2.43 15.79
C MET A 283 -13.48 -3.22 14.53
N ARG A 284 -13.38 -4.55 14.65
CA ARG A 284 -13.15 -5.44 13.52
C ARG A 284 -14.44 -6.13 13.12
N THR A 285 -14.85 -6.00 11.85
CA THR A 285 -15.94 -6.80 11.29
C THR A 285 -15.47 -8.26 11.18
N THR A 286 -16.01 -9.14 12.02
CA THR A 286 -15.76 -10.59 11.96
C THR A 286 -16.97 -11.29 11.35
N VAL A 287 -16.74 -12.15 10.35
CA VAL A 287 -17.80 -13.00 9.81
C VAL A 287 -18.02 -14.17 10.75
N CYS A 288 -19.14 -14.16 11.48
CA CYS A 288 -19.57 -15.29 12.30
C CYS A 288 -20.37 -16.26 11.41
N THR A 289 -19.74 -17.37 10.98
CA THR A 289 -20.47 -18.44 10.28
C THR A 289 -21.15 -19.36 11.28
N GLN A 290 -22.48 -19.35 11.30
CA GLN A 290 -23.24 -20.31 12.09
C GLN A 290 -23.40 -21.60 11.29
N PHE A 291 -22.79 -22.67 11.76
CA PHE A 291 -22.89 -23.97 11.11
C PHE A 291 -24.15 -24.72 11.57
N ASN A 292 -25.13 -24.86 10.68
CA ASN A 292 -26.34 -25.60 10.99
C ASN A 292 -26.15 -27.09 10.66
N TRP A 293 -25.93 -27.90 11.70
CA TRP A 293 -25.69 -29.34 11.61
C TRP A 293 -26.80 -30.13 10.90
N VAL A 294 -28.04 -29.61 10.86
CA VAL A 294 -29.15 -30.27 10.16
C VAL A 294 -28.87 -30.39 8.66
N TRP A 295 -28.14 -29.44 8.08
CA TRP A 295 -27.77 -29.46 6.67
C TRP A 295 -26.70 -30.51 6.35
N LEU A 296 -25.92 -30.96 7.35
CA LEU A 296 -24.99 -32.07 7.22
C LEU A 296 -25.66 -33.45 7.38
N ALA A 297 -26.90 -33.53 7.86
CA ALA A 297 -27.56 -34.82 8.05
C ALA A 297 -27.70 -35.59 6.73
N PHE A 298 -28.03 -34.89 5.64
CA PHE A 298 -28.21 -35.50 4.33
C PHE A 298 -26.90 -36.14 3.77
N PRO A 299 -25.77 -35.41 3.64
CA PRO A 299 -24.53 -36.03 3.18
C PRO A 299 -24.01 -37.12 4.13
N PHE A 300 -24.22 -36.97 5.44
CA PHE A 300 -23.82 -38.00 6.41
C PHE A 300 -24.63 -39.29 6.25
N MET A 301 -25.95 -39.19 6.06
CA MET A 301 -26.82 -40.34 5.80
C MET A 301 -26.49 -41.01 4.48
N LEU A 302 -26.16 -40.26 3.42
CA LEU A 302 -25.70 -40.82 2.15
C LEU A 302 -24.39 -41.61 2.32
N LEU A 303 -23.41 -41.07 3.04
CA LEU A 303 -22.16 -41.77 3.34
C LEU A 303 -22.39 -43.03 4.19
N ALA A 304 -23.29 -42.97 5.17
CA ALA A 304 -23.65 -44.14 5.98
C ALA A 304 -24.34 -45.23 5.14
N LEU A 305 -25.32 -44.88 4.30
CA LEU A 305 -26.04 -45.85 3.47
C LEU A 305 -25.15 -46.51 2.42
N THR A 306 -24.23 -45.74 1.81
CA THR A 306 -23.28 -46.27 0.81
C THR A 306 -22.26 -47.20 1.45
N THR A 307 -21.71 -46.84 2.61
CA THR A 307 -20.78 -47.71 3.36
C THR A 307 -21.46 -48.99 3.83
N ILE A 308 -22.70 -48.90 4.35
CA ILE A 308 -23.50 -50.07 4.73
C ILE A 308 -23.75 -50.97 3.52
N SER A 309 -24.16 -50.42 2.38
CA SER A 309 -24.44 -51.21 1.17
C SER A 309 -23.19 -51.94 0.67
N LEU A 310 -22.04 -51.26 0.67
CA LEU A 310 -20.77 -51.85 0.27
C LEU A 310 -20.34 -52.96 1.25
N PHE A 311 -20.49 -52.73 2.55
CA PHE A 311 -20.19 -53.73 3.57
C PHE A 311 -21.10 -54.97 3.44
N MET A 312 -22.41 -54.76 3.28
CA MET A 312 -23.38 -55.84 3.09
C MET A 312 -23.09 -56.66 1.82
N MET A 313 -22.69 -56.00 0.73
CA MET A 313 -22.30 -56.67 -0.51
C MET A 313 -21.03 -57.51 -0.33
N GLY A 314 -20.02 -56.98 0.39
CA GLY A 314 -18.79 -57.69 0.72
C GLY A 314 -19.06 -58.92 1.60
N VAL A 315 -19.86 -58.75 2.65
CA VAL A 315 -20.28 -59.85 3.55
C VAL A 315 -21.02 -60.93 2.78
N LYS A 316 -22.01 -60.58 1.95
CA LYS A 316 -22.76 -61.55 1.16
C LYS A 316 -21.87 -62.32 0.20
N THR A 317 -20.89 -61.66 -0.42
CA THR A 317 -19.92 -62.29 -1.31
C THR A 317 -18.98 -63.25 -0.56
N LEU A 318 -18.65 -62.98 0.71
CA LEU A 318 -17.84 -63.87 1.53
C LEU A 318 -18.62 -65.10 2.04
N PHE A 319 -19.93 -64.97 2.26
CA PHE A 319 -20.78 -66.05 2.78
C PHE A 319 -21.47 -66.91 1.70
N ASP A 320 -21.68 -66.39 0.48
CA ASP A 320 -22.12 -67.21 -0.67
C ASP A 320 -20.95 -68.07 -1.17
N LYS A 321 -20.75 -69.23 -0.53
CA LYS A 321 -19.80 -70.28 -0.96
C LYS A 321 -20.31 -71.13 -2.13
N GLN A 322 -21.44 -70.78 -2.72
CA GLN A 322 -22.00 -71.48 -3.88
C GLN A 322 -21.88 -70.61 -5.14
N GLY A 323 -20.90 -70.97 -5.97
CA GLY A 323 -20.85 -70.61 -7.39
C GLY A 323 -20.27 -69.23 -7.72
N ILE A 324 -18.98 -69.23 -8.08
CA ILE A 324 -18.24 -68.27 -8.95
C ILE A 324 -18.46 -66.77 -8.65
N PRO A 325 -17.42 -65.99 -8.31
CA PRO A 325 -17.57 -64.54 -8.18
C PRO A 325 -18.13 -63.93 -9.48
N ILE A 326 -19.35 -63.39 -9.40
CA ILE A 326 -20.11 -62.83 -10.53
C ILE A 326 -19.36 -61.68 -11.22
N TRP A 327 -18.46 -61.01 -10.49
CA TRP A 327 -17.58 -59.97 -11.04
C TRP A 327 -16.51 -60.52 -12.01
N LYS A 328 -16.38 -61.85 -12.17
CA LYS A 328 -15.51 -62.51 -13.16
C LYS A 328 -16.24 -63.42 -14.16
N SER A 329 -17.56 -63.56 -14.12
CA SER A 329 -18.29 -64.37 -15.11
C SER A 329 -18.48 -63.61 -16.42
N SER A 330 -17.53 -63.81 -17.34
CA SER A 330 -17.69 -63.49 -18.77
C SER A 330 -18.95 -64.20 -19.32
N LEU A 331 -19.74 -63.55 -20.18
CA LEU A 331 -21.02 -64.04 -20.74
C LEU A 331 -20.93 -65.33 -21.59
N LEU A 332 -19.71 -65.83 -21.84
CA LEU A 332 -19.42 -66.93 -22.75
C LEU A 332 -20.06 -68.29 -22.38
N PRO A 333 -20.09 -68.74 -21.11
CA PRO A 333 -20.66 -70.05 -20.75
C PRO A 333 -22.18 -70.12 -20.98
N LEU A 334 -22.87 -68.98 -20.92
CA LEU A 334 -24.31 -68.88 -21.13
C LEU A 334 -24.69 -69.05 -22.62
N LEU A 335 -23.77 -68.74 -23.52
CA LEU A 335 -23.94 -68.88 -24.97
C LEU A 335 -23.75 -70.33 -25.45
N LEU A 336 -22.90 -71.11 -24.78
CA LEU A 336 -22.61 -72.50 -25.17
C LEU A 336 -23.72 -73.50 -24.79
N THR A 337 -24.58 -73.16 -23.83
CA THR A 337 -25.64 -74.06 -23.34
C THR A 337 -26.92 -74.02 -24.19
N GLY A 338 -27.07 -73.02 -25.07
CA GLY A 338 -28.31 -72.76 -25.82
C GLY A 338 -28.60 -73.69 -27.01
N ASN A 339 -27.59 -74.35 -27.61
CA ASN A 339 -27.75 -75.09 -28.88
C ASN A 339 -27.54 -76.61 -28.75
N GLY A 340 -28.14 -77.25 -27.75
CA GLY A 340 -28.29 -78.72 -27.74
C GLY A 340 -27.06 -79.54 -27.31
N LEU A 341 -25.92 -78.91 -27.00
CA LEU A 341 -24.80 -79.59 -26.30
C LEU A 341 -25.05 -79.80 -24.78
N GLY A 342 -26.28 -79.56 -24.32
CA GLY A 342 -26.69 -79.66 -22.91
C GLY A 342 -26.51 -81.04 -22.26
N THR A 343 -26.27 -82.10 -23.05
CA THR A 343 -25.98 -83.45 -22.55
C THR A 343 -24.50 -83.68 -22.18
N ILE A 344 -23.59 -82.79 -22.60
CA ILE A 344 -22.17 -82.82 -22.18
C ILE A 344 -21.95 -81.94 -20.94
N GLY A 345 -22.81 -80.94 -20.73
CA GLY A 345 -22.70 -79.93 -19.66
C GLY A 345 -23.42 -80.25 -18.33
N ALA A 346 -23.95 -81.46 -18.15
CA ALA A 346 -24.44 -81.92 -16.85
C ALA A 346 -23.47 -82.93 -16.24
N PRO A 347 -22.54 -82.45 -15.39
CA PRO A 347 -22.28 -83.19 -14.14
C PRO A 347 -21.88 -82.28 -12.96
N ASN A 348 -22.15 -82.77 -11.75
CA ASN A 348 -21.91 -82.11 -10.46
C ASN A 348 -20.41 -81.92 -10.07
N ASP A 349 -19.45 -82.04 -11.00
CA ASP A 349 -18.02 -81.90 -10.72
C ASP A 349 -17.20 -81.42 -11.94
N MET A 350 -16.39 -80.37 -11.76
CA MET A 350 -15.62 -79.69 -12.81
C MET A 350 -14.61 -80.62 -13.49
N LYS A 351 -13.97 -81.54 -12.74
CA LYS A 351 -13.02 -82.53 -13.29
C LYS A 351 -13.68 -83.53 -14.24
N SER A 352 -14.97 -83.81 -14.02
CA SER A 352 -15.75 -84.68 -14.90
C SER A 352 -16.08 -84.00 -16.23
N ILE A 353 -16.22 -82.66 -16.25
CA ILE A 353 -16.51 -81.90 -17.47
C ILE A 353 -15.25 -81.82 -18.33
N GLU A 354 -14.13 -81.44 -17.72
CA GLU A 354 -12.84 -81.30 -18.42
C GLU A 354 -12.45 -82.60 -19.14
N LYS A 355 -12.59 -83.76 -18.47
CA LYS A 355 -12.28 -85.08 -19.04
C LYS A 355 -13.23 -85.51 -20.18
N LYS A 356 -14.44 -84.95 -20.26
CA LYS A 356 -15.42 -85.22 -21.34
C LYS A 356 -15.22 -84.26 -22.52
N VAL A 357 -14.86 -83.01 -22.25
CA VAL A 357 -14.62 -81.99 -23.29
C VAL A 357 -13.36 -82.32 -24.09
N ASP A 358 -12.29 -82.83 -23.48
CA ASP A 358 -11.07 -83.25 -24.20
C ASP A 358 -11.29 -84.40 -25.23
N ARG A 359 -12.43 -85.10 -25.12
CA ARG A 359 -12.82 -86.21 -26.02
C ARG A 359 -13.88 -85.84 -27.04
N ALA A 360 -14.49 -84.66 -26.91
CA ALA A 360 -15.55 -84.22 -27.80
C ALA A 360 -14.92 -83.60 -29.06
N VAL A 361 -15.13 -84.23 -30.21
CA VAL A 361 -14.79 -83.65 -31.51
C VAL A 361 -16.09 -83.18 -32.15
N VAL A 362 -16.17 -81.88 -32.41
CA VAL A 362 -17.36 -81.27 -33.05
C VAL A 362 -17.12 -81.23 -34.55
N ARG A 363 -18.00 -81.86 -35.33
CA ARG A 363 -17.99 -81.80 -36.79
C ARG A 363 -19.23 -81.09 -37.30
N LEU A 364 -19.09 -80.33 -38.37
CA LEU A 364 -20.22 -79.71 -39.06
C LEU A 364 -20.71 -80.66 -40.16
N VAL A 365 -21.97 -81.06 -40.10
CA VAL A 365 -22.58 -82.02 -41.03
C VAL A 365 -23.87 -81.44 -41.59
N GLN A 366 -24.13 -81.65 -42.88
CA GLN A 366 -25.33 -81.13 -43.53
C GLN A 366 -26.45 -82.18 -43.48
N VAL A 367 -27.49 -81.92 -42.67
CA VAL A 367 -28.64 -82.83 -42.52
C VAL A 367 -29.90 -82.08 -43.00
N ALA A 368 -30.65 -82.69 -43.91
CA ALA A 368 -31.91 -82.15 -44.44
C ALA A 368 -31.85 -80.68 -44.93
N GLY A 369 -30.74 -80.28 -45.55
CA GLY A 369 -30.56 -78.96 -46.15
C GLY A 369 -30.07 -77.85 -45.21
N ALA A 370 -29.83 -78.16 -43.94
CA ALA A 370 -29.19 -77.24 -42.98
C ALA A 370 -27.86 -77.81 -42.47
N TRP A 371 -26.89 -76.93 -42.21
CA TRP A 371 -25.64 -77.31 -41.57
C TRP A 371 -25.82 -77.33 -40.06
N GLU A 372 -25.58 -78.48 -39.43
CA GLU A 372 -25.67 -78.64 -37.98
C GLU A 372 -24.33 -79.13 -37.43
N PHE A 373 -23.95 -78.62 -36.27
CA PHE A 373 -22.77 -79.10 -35.55
C PHE A 373 -23.16 -80.34 -34.76
N VAL A 374 -22.62 -81.49 -35.15
CA VAL A 374 -22.82 -82.76 -34.45
C VAL A 374 -21.54 -83.07 -33.67
N GLY A 375 -21.67 -83.19 -32.35
CA GLY A 375 -20.59 -83.61 -31.46
C GLY A 375 -20.54 -85.13 -31.38
N GLU A 376 -19.41 -85.73 -31.73
CA GLU A 376 -19.16 -87.17 -31.57
C GLU A 376 -17.98 -87.37 -30.61
N LEU A 377 -18.05 -88.43 -29.80
CA LEU A 377 -16.97 -88.80 -28.90
C LEU A 377 -15.97 -89.66 -29.69
N ASP A 378 -14.74 -89.18 -29.82
CA ASP A 378 -13.71 -89.86 -30.59
C ASP A 378 -13.13 -91.04 -29.78
N ASN A 379 -13.69 -92.23 -29.99
CA ASN A 379 -13.31 -93.45 -29.25
C ASN A 379 -11.92 -93.98 -29.64
N ASN A 380 -11.30 -93.49 -30.71
CA ASN A 380 -9.97 -93.93 -31.15
C ASN A 380 -8.82 -93.29 -30.34
N LYS A 381 -9.11 -92.37 -29.41
CA LYS A 381 -8.10 -91.77 -28.51
C LYS A 381 -7.68 -92.67 -27.34
N GLU A 382 -8.24 -93.87 -27.20
CA GLU A 382 -7.93 -94.76 -26.06
C GLU A 382 -6.57 -95.50 -26.16
N GLU A 383 -5.92 -95.57 -27.32
CA GLU A 383 -4.64 -96.30 -27.49
C GLU A 383 -3.36 -95.43 -27.51
N ALA A 384 -3.46 -94.10 -27.48
CA ALA A 384 -2.28 -93.23 -27.68
C ALA A 384 -1.59 -92.73 -26.38
N THR A 385 -2.11 -93.04 -25.19
CA THR A 385 -1.51 -92.61 -23.90
C THR A 385 -1.06 -93.79 -23.06
N ALA A 386 -0.27 -94.68 -23.65
CA ALA A 386 0.59 -95.62 -22.93
C ALA A 386 2.05 -95.48 -23.41
N SER A 387 2.60 -94.26 -23.42
CA SER A 387 4.05 -94.04 -23.54
C SER A 387 4.46 -92.60 -23.24
N GLY A 388 5.37 -92.42 -22.28
CA GLY A 388 6.53 -91.54 -22.48
C GLY A 388 6.39 -90.01 -22.28
N ASN A 389 6.73 -89.57 -21.07
CA ASN A 389 7.74 -88.56 -20.71
C ASN A 389 7.81 -87.14 -21.32
N SER A 390 8.08 -86.22 -20.38
CA SER A 390 8.94 -85.01 -20.43
C SER A 390 8.43 -83.72 -21.09
N ALA A 391 8.26 -82.72 -20.21
CA ALA A 391 8.67 -81.30 -20.28
C ALA A 391 8.89 -80.62 -21.64
N PHE A 392 8.29 -79.43 -21.83
CA PHE A 392 9.02 -78.18 -22.16
C PHE A 392 8.13 -76.91 -22.17
N THR A 393 8.59 -75.90 -21.42
CA THR A 393 8.65 -74.43 -21.68
C THR A 393 7.52 -73.60 -22.31
N ALA A 394 7.19 -72.54 -21.56
CA ALA A 394 7.26 -71.10 -21.89
C ALA A 394 6.60 -70.55 -23.17
N LYS A 395 5.74 -69.51 -23.01
CA LYS A 395 6.17 -68.12 -23.25
C LYS A 395 5.13 -67.10 -22.79
N SER A 396 5.67 -66.09 -22.13
CA SER A 396 5.06 -64.80 -21.80
C SER A 396 4.84 -63.97 -23.05
N ALA A 397 3.66 -63.33 -23.14
CA ALA A 397 3.42 -62.18 -23.99
C ALA A 397 2.79 -61.06 -23.14
N ARG A 398 3.35 -59.87 -23.34
CA ARG A 398 3.31 -58.68 -22.51
C ARG A 398 2.40 -57.68 -23.22
N GLU A 399 1.45 -57.07 -22.51
CA GLU A 399 0.69 -55.93 -23.06
C GLU A 399 0.79 -54.71 -22.14
N ARG A 400 0.96 -53.56 -22.80
CA ARG A 400 1.51 -52.31 -22.28
C ARG A 400 0.43 -51.45 -21.64
N THR A 401 0.76 -50.87 -20.48
CA THR A 401 0.03 -49.76 -19.87
C THR A 401 0.60 -48.43 -20.42
N VAL A 402 -0.27 -47.58 -20.96
CA VAL A 402 0.05 -46.20 -21.34
C VAL A 402 -0.28 -45.29 -20.15
N TYR A 403 0.68 -44.49 -19.72
CA TYR A 403 0.54 -43.47 -18.69
C TYR A 403 0.07 -42.14 -19.29
N TYR A 404 -0.82 -41.45 -18.59
CA TYR A 404 -0.95 -39.99 -18.66
C TYR A 404 -0.66 -39.42 -17.28
N THR A 405 0.20 -38.41 -17.26
CA THR A 405 0.47 -37.49 -16.15
C THR A 405 0.85 -36.15 -16.78
N PRO A 406 0.72 -35.04 -16.05
CA PRO A 406 -0.47 -34.45 -15.47
C PRO A 406 -1.18 -33.49 -16.44
#